data_AF-A0A9D2GE03-F1
#
_entry.id   AF-A0A9D2GE03-F1
#
_cell.length_a   1.000
_cell.length_b   1.000
_cell.length_c   1.000
_cell.angle_alpha   90.00
_cell.angle_beta   90.00
_cell.angle_gamma   90.00
#
_symmetry.space_group_name_H-M   'P 1'
#
loop_
_entity.id
_entity.type
_entity.pdbx_description
1 polymer ?
#
loop_
_entity_poly.entity_id
_entity_poly.type
_entity_poly.pdbx_seq_one_letter_code
_entity_poly.pdbx_strand_id
1 'polypeptide(L)'
;MSMNEKVAYLEGFIEGLDIDQESKEGRAIYAILDVLNEFAEECEEMKEDIEELEEITDELDEDLGDLEEFIFLDEDCECGCGCEDDDDDLDFGELVYEDDDDDEECDCGCGGHHHHED
;
A
#
# COMPACT_ATOMS: atom_id res chain seq x y z
N MET A 1 -13.08 25.11 -4.21
CA MET A 1 -14.16 24.56 -5.05
C MET A 1 -14.16 23.05 -4.96
N SER A 2 -14.73 22.57 -3.86
CA SER A 2 -15.21 21.19 -3.72
C SER A 2 -16.29 20.89 -4.76
N MET A 3 -16.69 19.63 -4.89
CA MET A 3 -17.79 19.31 -5.80
C MET A 3 -19.09 19.93 -5.34
N ASN A 4 -19.39 19.95 -4.04
CA ASN A 4 -20.58 20.60 -3.49
C ASN A 4 -20.62 22.09 -3.85
N GLU A 5 -19.49 22.81 -3.80
CA GLU A 5 -19.43 24.22 -4.22
C GLU A 5 -19.73 24.41 -5.71
N LYS A 6 -19.33 23.45 -6.56
CA LYS A 6 -19.60 23.48 -8.01
C LYS A 6 -21.06 23.14 -8.31
N VAL A 7 -21.65 22.18 -7.60
CA VAL A 7 -23.05 21.82 -7.78
C VAL A 7 -23.95 22.95 -7.26
N ALA A 8 -23.67 23.52 -6.09
CA ALA A 8 -24.40 24.69 -5.57
C ALA A 8 -24.34 25.90 -6.53
N TYR A 9 -23.20 26.10 -7.21
CA TYR A 9 -23.11 27.12 -8.27
C TYR A 9 -24.04 26.81 -9.45
N LEU A 10 -24.12 25.53 -9.89
CA LEU A 10 -25.02 25.10 -10.96
C LEU A 10 -26.49 25.23 -10.55
N GLU A 11 -26.84 24.91 -9.29
CA GLU A 11 -28.19 25.14 -8.74
C GLU A 11 -28.59 26.60 -8.89
N GLY A 12 -27.79 27.52 -8.37
CA GLY A 12 -28.07 28.95 -8.47
C GLY A 12 -28.10 29.47 -9.91
N PHE A 13 -27.30 28.88 -10.80
CA PHE A 13 -27.35 29.19 -12.22
C PHE A 13 -28.65 28.73 -12.88
N ILE A 14 -29.11 27.51 -12.57
CA ILE A 14 -30.38 26.94 -13.08
C ILE A 14 -31.58 27.73 -12.55
N GLU A 15 -31.58 28.10 -11.27
CA GLU A 15 -32.60 28.98 -10.67
C GLU A 15 -32.64 30.34 -11.37
N GLY A 16 -31.48 30.92 -11.69
CA GLY A 16 -31.36 32.19 -12.41
C GLY A 16 -31.85 32.16 -13.86
N LEU A 17 -32.00 30.98 -14.46
CA LEU A 17 -32.54 30.81 -15.81
C LEU A 17 -34.06 30.76 -15.87
N ASP A 18 -34.75 30.73 -14.71
CA ASP A 18 -36.22 30.67 -14.61
C ASP A 18 -36.82 29.50 -15.41
N ILE A 19 -36.17 28.33 -15.33
CA ILE A 19 -36.60 27.13 -16.03
C ILE A 19 -37.86 26.56 -15.38
N ASP A 20 -38.91 26.39 -16.19
CA ASP A 20 -40.16 25.75 -15.77
C ASP A 20 -39.93 24.28 -15.38
N GLN A 21 -40.08 23.97 -14.09
CA GLN A 21 -39.94 22.63 -13.52
C GLN A 21 -40.98 21.64 -14.01
N GLU A 22 -42.09 22.08 -14.61
CA GLU A 22 -43.13 21.20 -15.17
C GLU A 22 -42.87 20.86 -16.64
N SER A 23 -41.97 21.59 -17.31
CA SER A 23 -41.54 21.28 -18.67
C SER A 23 -40.74 19.97 -18.71
N LYS A 24 -40.74 19.28 -19.87
CA LYS A 24 -39.99 18.02 -20.01
C LYS A 24 -38.49 18.25 -19.83
N GLU A 25 -38.01 19.36 -20.38
CA GLU A 25 -36.62 19.80 -20.33
C GLU A 25 -36.24 20.23 -18.91
N GLY A 26 -37.10 20.99 -18.22
CA GLY A 26 -36.88 21.39 -16.83
C GLY A 26 -36.77 20.18 -15.90
N ARG A 27 -37.74 19.26 -15.97
CA ARG A 27 -37.68 18.01 -15.19
C ARG A 27 -36.40 17.22 -15.42
N ALA A 28 -35.91 17.15 -16.66
CA ALA A 28 -34.66 16.46 -16.96
C ALA A 28 -33.45 17.17 -16.36
N ILE A 29 -33.40 18.52 -16.42
CA ILE A 29 -32.31 19.32 -15.86
C ILE A 29 -32.26 19.19 -14.33
N TYR A 30 -33.41 19.29 -13.65
CA TYR A 30 -33.46 19.13 -12.19
C TYR A 30 -33.11 17.69 -11.77
N ALA A 31 -33.54 16.67 -12.53
CA ALA A 31 -33.12 15.30 -12.25
C ALA A 31 -31.59 15.09 -12.42
N ILE A 32 -30.97 15.77 -13.39
CA ILE A 32 -29.50 15.75 -13.54
C ILE A 32 -28.84 16.45 -12.34
N LEU A 33 -29.43 17.57 -11.90
CA LEU A 33 -28.92 18.31 -10.75
C LEU A 33 -28.98 17.50 -9.46
N ASP A 34 -30.07 16.78 -9.23
CA ASP A 34 -30.22 15.85 -8.09
C ASP A 34 -29.12 14.78 -8.11
N VAL A 35 -28.89 14.15 -9.26
CA VAL A 35 -27.81 13.15 -9.41
C VAL A 35 -26.42 13.77 -9.19
N LEU A 36 -26.21 15.02 -9.59
CA LEU A 36 -24.94 15.71 -9.34
C LEU A 36 -24.75 16.04 -7.86
N ASN A 37 -25.81 16.36 -7.13
CA ASN A 37 -25.77 16.55 -5.68
C ASN A 37 -25.39 15.24 -4.97
N GLU A 38 -26.09 14.15 -5.28
CA GLU A 38 -25.76 12.81 -4.75
C GLU A 38 -24.30 12.44 -5.06
N PHE A 39 -23.84 12.69 -6.30
CA PHE A 39 -22.46 12.40 -6.69
C PHE A 39 -21.43 13.28 -5.95
N ALA A 40 -21.78 14.53 -5.61
CA ALA A 40 -20.92 15.40 -4.84
C ALA A 40 -20.78 14.94 -3.39
N GLU A 41 -21.88 14.47 -2.78
CA GLU A 41 -21.90 13.90 -1.43
C GLU A 41 -21.07 12.61 -1.36
N GLU A 42 -21.34 11.64 -2.24
CA GLU A 42 -20.61 10.36 -2.30
C GLU A 42 -19.11 10.54 -2.55
N CYS A 43 -18.73 11.57 -3.32
CA CYS A 43 -17.31 11.86 -3.53
C CYS A 43 -16.63 12.57 -2.36
N GLU A 44 -17.39 13.20 -1.45
CA GLU A 44 -16.82 13.71 -0.21
C GLU A 44 -16.64 12.56 0.79
N GLU A 45 -17.64 11.68 0.93
CA GLU A 45 -17.54 10.46 1.74
C GLU A 45 -16.36 9.59 1.29
N MET A 46 -16.19 9.37 -0.02
CA MET A 46 -15.05 8.61 -0.54
C MET A 46 -13.69 9.26 -0.24
N LYS A 47 -13.60 10.58 -0.09
CA LYS A 47 -12.33 11.20 0.34
C LYS A 47 -12.07 10.94 1.81
N GLU A 48 -13.10 11.02 2.65
CA GLU A 48 -12.99 10.69 4.07
C GLU A 48 -12.54 9.23 4.25
N ASP A 49 -13.12 8.30 3.50
CA ASP A 49 -12.71 6.88 3.49
C ASP A 49 -11.25 6.70 3.05
N ILE A 50 -10.80 7.45 2.04
CA ILE A 50 -9.40 7.39 1.58
C ILE A 50 -8.45 7.95 2.64
N GLU A 51 -8.80 9.05 3.29
CA GLU A 51 -8.01 9.63 4.39
C GLU A 51 -7.90 8.63 5.56
N GLU A 52 -8.98 7.92 5.91
CA GLU A 52 -8.95 6.85 6.92
C GLU A 52 -8.07 5.66 6.49
N LEU A 53 -8.14 5.25 5.22
CA LEU A 53 -7.28 4.19 4.69
C LEU A 53 -5.79 4.57 4.68
N GLU A 54 -5.46 5.84 4.44
CA GLU A 54 -4.09 6.35 4.54
C GLU A 54 -3.58 6.21 5.98
N GLU A 55 -4.38 6.61 6.99
CA GLU A 55 -4.04 6.44 8.40
C GLU A 55 -3.81 4.96 8.78
N ILE A 56 -4.70 4.06 8.34
CA ILE A 56 -4.55 2.62 8.56
C ILE A 56 -3.28 2.07 7.88
N THR A 57 -2.94 2.59 6.70
CA THR A 57 -1.73 2.15 5.99
C THR A 57 -0.47 2.55 6.73
N ASP A 58 -0.43 3.75 7.30
CA ASP A 58 0.67 4.22 8.15
C ASP A 58 0.80 3.36 9.43
N GLU A 59 -0.33 3.00 10.06
CA GLU A 59 -0.34 2.09 11.23
C GLU A 59 0.21 0.69 10.88
N LEU A 60 -0.18 0.15 9.71
CA LEU A 60 0.33 -1.15 9.26
C LEU A 60 1.83 -1.12 8.95
N ASP A 61 2.36 0.00 8.43
CA ASP A 61 3.79 0.17 8.18
C ASP A 61 4.58 0.16 9.50
N GLU A 62 4.08 0.85 10.55
CA GLU A 62 4.68 0.84 11.88
C GLU A 62 4.67 -0.57 12.50
N ASP A 63 3.52 -1.26 12.47
CA ASP A 63 3.38 -2.63 12.98
C ASP A 63 4.32 -3.63 12.25
N LEU A 64 4.52 -3.46 10.94
CA LEU A 64 5.46 -4.29 10.18
C LEU A 64 6.92 -3.97 10.53
N GLY A 65 7.26 -2.69 10.73
CA GLY A 65 8.59 -2.28 11.19
C GLY A 65 8.95 -2.87 12.55
N ASP A 66 8.00 -2.88 13.49
CA ASP A 66 8.18 -3.53 14.80
C ASP A 66 8.40 -5.05 14.66
N LEU A 67 7.72 -5.71 13.72
CA LEU A 67 7.90 -7.13 13.43
C LEU A 67 9.27 -7.41 12.79
N GLU A 68 9.70 -6.57 11.84
CA GLU A 68 11.04 -6.65 11.24
C GLU A 68 12.12 -6.52 12.33
N GLU A 69 11.98 -5.54 13.24
CA GLU A 69 12.90 -5.39 14.36
C GLU A 69 12.90 -6.64 15.24
N PHE A 70 11.74 -7.21 15.57
CA PHE A 70 11.65 -8.43 16.38
C PHE A 70 12.33 -9.65 15.72
N ILE A 71 12.18 -9.83 14.41
CA ILE A 71 12.74 -10.97 13.67
C ILE A 71 14.25 -10.80 13.46
N PHE A 72 14.69 -9.63 12.99
CA PHE A 72 16.09 -9.40 12.63
C PHE A 72 17.00 -9.06 13.82
N LEU A 73 16.46 -8.64 14.97
CA LEU A 73 17.25 -8.48 16.20
C LEU A 73 17.72 -9.80 16.81
N ASP A 74 17.13 -10.95 16.45
CA ASP A 74 17.57 -12.28 16.94
C ASP A 74 18.61 -12.93 16.00
N GLU A 75 18.83 -12.36 14.81
CA GLU A 75 19.89 -12.79 13.87
C GLU A 75 21.25 -12.11 14.11
N ASP A 76 21.30 -11.03 14.91
CA ASP A 76 22.56 -10.42 15.39
C ASP A 76 23.08 -11.19 16.63
N CYS A 77 23.07 -12.52 16.53
CA CYS A 77 23.76 -13.38 17.48
C CYS A 77 25.25 -12.98 17.47
N GLU A 78 25.75 -12.46 18.59
CA GLU A 78 27.14 -12.01 18.76
C GLU A 78 28.17 -13.16 18.64
N CYS A 79 27.76 -14.39 18.27
CA CYS A 79 28.64 -15.34 17.62
C CYS A 79 28.60 -15.03 16.11
N GLY A 80 29.72 -14.68 15.48
CA GLY A 80 29.84 -14.68 14.02
C GLY A 80 29.78 -16.11 13.43
N CYS A 81 28.85 -16.92 13.90
CA CYS A 81 28.56 -18.25 13.44
C CYS A 81 27.26 -18.18 12.65
N GLY A 82 27.38 -17.77 11.38
CA GLY A 82 26.36 -17.96 10.36
C GLY A 82 26.11 -19.46 10.21
N CYS A 83 25.24 -20.00 11.07
CA CYS A 83 24.76 -21.35 11.00
C CYS A 83 23.66 -21.39 9.92
N GLU A 84 24.06 -21.13 8.68
CA GLU A 84 23.36 -21.68 7.52
C GLU A 84 23.60 -23.18 7.55
N ASP A 85 22.73 -23.93 8.23
CA ASP A 85 22.49 -25.35 7.96
C ASP A 85 21.21 -25.77 8.70
N ASP A 86 20.07 -25.59 8.04
CA ASP A 86 19.17 -26.68 7.68
C ASP A 86 17.88 -26.10 7.06
N ASP A 87 17.75 -26.31 5.75
CA ASP A 87 16.53 -26.65 5.01
C ASP A 87 15.17 -26.24 5.63
N ASP A 88 14.51 -25.23 5.06
CA ASP A 88 13.06 -25.29 4.76
C ASP A 88 12.62 -24.10 3.87
N ASP A 89 12.60 -24.35 2.55
CA ASP A 89 11.70 -23.83 1.52
C ASP A 89 10.97 -22.48 1.76
N LEU A 90 11.65 -21.35 1.52
CA LEU A 90 10.95 -20.10 1.16
C LEU A 90 11.45 -19.58 -0.20
N ASP A 91 10.92 -20.22 -1.25
CA ASP A 91 10.90 -19.69 -2.62
C ASP A 91 10.09 -18.38 -2.63
N PHE A 92 10.77 -17.25 -2.43
CA PHE A 92 10.26 -15.94 -2.84
C PHE A 92 11.14 -15.38 -3.96
N GLY A 93 10.97 -15.96 -5.14
CA GLY A 93 11.08 -15.28 -6.44
C GLY A 93 12.22 -14.27 -6.59
N GLU A 94 13.47 -14.71 -6.45
CA GLU A 94 14.61 -13.91 -6.86
C GLU A 94 14.73 -13.97 -8.40
N LEU A 95 14.32 -12.89 -9.06
CA LEU A 95 14.64 -12.63 -10.47
C LEU A 95 16.13 -12.29 -10.60
N VAL A 96 16.98 -13.32 -10.63
CA VAL A 96 18.38 -13.17 -11.01
C VAL A 96 18.46 -13.16 -12.54
N TYR A 97 18.83 -12.02 -13.12
CA TYR A 97 19.30 -11.96 -14.49
C TYR A 97 20.71 -12.58 -14.51
N GLU A 98 20.84 -13.74 -15.15
CA GLU A 98 22.14 -14.36 -15.42
C GLU A 98 23.00 -13.41 -16.26
N ASP A 99 24.12 -12.96 -15.71
CA ASP A 99 25.29 -12.64 -16.52
C ASP A 99 26.58 -12.95 -15.72
N ASP A 100 27.41 -13.75 -16.39
CA ASP A 100 28.85 -13.94 -16.25
C ASP A 100 29.42 -14.87 -15.15
N ASP A 101 29.80 -16.06 -15.63
CA ASP A 101 31.03 -16.81 -15.37
C ASP A 101 32.04 -16.12 -14.42
N ASP A 102 32.33 -16.74 -13.27
CA ASP A 102 33.72 -16.94 -12.81
C ASP A 102 33.77 -17.96 -11.65
N ASP A 103 34.43 -19.09 -11.91
CA ASP A 103 34.84 -20.11 -10.92
C ASP A 103 35.83 -19.51 -9.91
N GLU A 104 35.49 -19.44 -8.62
CA GLU A 104 36.48 -19.22 -7.54
C GLU A 104 36.38 -20.30 -6.46
N GLU A 105 37.43 -21.14 -6.41
CA GLU A 105 37.64 -22.27 -5.51
C GLU A 105 37.83 -21.79 -4.05
N CYS A 106 36.87 -22.06 -3.16
CA CYS A 106 36.94 -21.66 -1.75
C CYS A 106 37.74 -22.67 -0.90
N ASP A 107 39.04 -22.38 -0.70
CA ASP A 107 39.93 -23.04 0.27
C ASP A 107 39.64 -22.55 1.70
N CYS A 108 38.60 -23.10 2.35
CA CYS A 108 38.32 -22.82 3.76
C CYS A 108 39.20 -23.72 4.68
N GLY A 109 40.39 -23.21 4.99
CA GLY A 109 41.33 -23.81 5.94
C GLY A 109 40.86 -23.80 7.41
N CYS A 110 39.83 -24.56 7.77
CA CYS A 110 39.48 -24.83 9.17
C CYS A 110 40.19 -26.10 9.69
N GLY A 111 41.42 -25.90 10.18
CA GLY A 111 42.20 -26.93 10.84
C GLY A 111 41.73 -27.28 12.26
N GLY A 112 41.78 -28.57 12.59
CA GLY A 112 42.26 -29.07 13.88
C GLY A 112 41.41 -28.82 15.12
N HIS A 113 40.37 -29.63 15.33
CA HIS A 113 39.93 -29.96 16.68
C HIS A 113 40.56 -31.29 17.13
N HIS A 114 41.65 -31.14 17.89
CA HIS A 114 42.15 -32.16 18.79
C HIS A 114 41.04 -32.52 19.80
N HIS A 115 40.47 -33.72 19.69
CA HIS A 115 39.92 -34.40 20.85
C HIS A 115 40.62 -35.75 21.01
N HIS A 116 41.42 -35.77 22.06
CA HIS A 116 42.06 -36.91 22.69
C HIS A 116 40.95 -37.76 23.35
N GLU A 117 40.93 -39.08 23.11
CA GLU A 117 40.85 -40.15 24.12
C GLU A 117 40.54 -41.51 23.47
N ASP A 118 41.49 -42.44 23.73
CA ASP A 118 41.53 -43.90 23.63
C ASP A 118 41.39 -44.65 22.29
#